data_AF-A0A7W0FLW3-F1
#
_entry.id   AF-A0A7W0FLW3-F1
#
_cell.length_a   1.000
_cell.length_b   1.000
_cell.length_c   1.000
_cell.angle_alpha   90.00
_cell.angle_beta   90.00
_cell.angle_gamma   90.00
#
_symmetry.space_group_name_H-M   'P 1'
#
loop_
_entity.id
_entity.type
_entity.pdbx_description
1 polymer ?
#
loop_
_entity_poly.entity_id
_entity_poly.type
_entity_poly.pdbx_seq_one_letter_code
_entity_poly.pdbx_strand_id
1 'polypeptide(L)'
;MRKMTKQPNWIPWLYLALGLAQAAHSVEEVLTGLWKNLPAVTGFLHARLPFVPVLNWSAEGFTAANLVIVALMLGFSPFVFQEHAWALKIAKVVAVIEVLNGVFHLIPAFVKGGYWPGSISAVFLLSIGLFILIRRVNSHELKKS
;
A
#
# COMPACT_ATOMS: atom_id res chain seq x y z
N MET A 1 35.80 -19.69 15.24
CA MET A 1 34.96 -19.21 14.12
C MET A 1 33.61 -18.77 14.64
N ARG A 2 33.29 -17.47 14.57
CA ARG A 2 31.96 -16.94 14.93
C ARG A 2 31.02 -17.26 13.77
N LYS A 3 30.03 -18.15 13.94
CA LYS A 3 28.95 -18.33 12.96
C LYS A 3 28.24 -16.98 12.85
N MET A 4 28.47 -16.24 11.77
CA MET A 4 27.63 -15.09 11.43
C MET A 4 26.25 -15.66 11.08
N THR A 5 25.32 -15.61 12.04
CA THR A 5 23.93 -15.90 11.77
C THR A 5 23.41 -14.81 10.84
N LYS A 6 23.04 -15.21 9.62
CA LYS A 6 22.38 -14.32 8.65
C LYS A 6 21.09 -13.86 9.33
N GLN A 7 20.96 -12.56 9.61
CA GLN A 7 19.74 -12.02 10.20
C GLN A 7 18.57 -12.32 9.25
N PRO A 8 17.43 -12.81 9.75
CA PRO A 8 16.29 -13.12 8.91
C PRO A 8 15.81 -11.86 8.17
N ASN A 9 15.64 -11.98 6.85
CA ASN A 9 15.04 -10.93 6.05
C ASN A 9 13.51 -10.98 6.22
N TRP A 10 12.97 -10.02 6.95
CA TRP A 10 11.53 -9.93 7.22
C TRP A 10 10.76 -9.20 6.12
N ILE A 11 11.44 -8.58 5.15
CA ILE A 11 10.78 -7.82 4.07
C ILE A 11 9.78 -8.67 3.27
N PRO A 12 10.06 -9.93 2.89
CA PRO A 12 9.09 -10.74 2.16
C PRO A 12 7.79 -10.99 2.95
N TRP A 13 7.92 -11.28 4.24
CA TRP A 13 6.75 -11.48 5.11
C TRP A 13 5.97 -10.20 5.35
N LEU A 14 6.66 -9.08 5.55
CA LEU A 14 6.01 -7.77 5.67
C LEU A 14 5.32 -7.36 4.37
N TYR A 15 5.93 -7.65 3.22
CA TYR A 15 5.33 -7.37 1.91
C TYR A 15 4.07 -8.21 1.69
N LEU A 16 4.10 -9.50 2.02
CA LEU A 16 2.90 -10.35 1.97
C LEU A 16 1.81 -9.82 2.91
N ALA A 17 2.18 -9.45 4.15
CA ALA A 17 1.25 -8.85 5.09
C ALA A 17 0.67 -7.52 4.58
N LEU A 18 1.48 -6.70 3.88
CA LEU A 18 1.02 -5.46 3.25
C LEU A 18 0.01 -5.74 2.14
N GLY A 19 0.24 -6.76 1.31
CA GLY A 19 -0.72 -7.19 0.28
C GLY A 19 -2.04 -7.69 0.86
N LEU A 20 -2.00 -8.44 1.97
CA LEU A 20 -3.21 -8.88 2.68
C LEU A 20 -3.94 -7.71 3.36
N ALA A 21 -3.20 -6.76 3.94
CA ALA A 21 -3.78 -5.55 4.50
C ALA A 21 -4.44 -4.70 3.41
N GLN A 22 -3.83 -4.60 2.22
CA GLN A 22 -4.43 -3.92 1.08
C GLN A 22 -5.70 -4.63 0.60
N ALA A 23 -5.74 -5.97 0.59
CA ALA A 23 -6.97 -6.69 0.30
C ALA A 23 -8.09 -6.35 1.29
N ALA A 24 -7.79 -6.33 2.60
CA ALA A 24 -8.75 -5.92 3.62
C ALA A 24 -9.18 -4.45 3.47
N HIS A 25 -8.25 -3.57 3.09
CA HIS A 25 -8.52 -2.16 2.84
C HIS A 25 -9.43 -1.95 1.65
N SER A 26 -9.14 -2.58 0.52
CA SER A 26 -10.00 -2.61 -0.67
C SER A 26 -11.43 -3.08 -0.33
N VAL A 27 -11.58 -4.11 0.51
CA VAL A 27 -12.90 -4.58 0.96
C VAL A 27 -13.61 -3.50 1.77
N GLU A 28 -12.93 -2.86 2.72
CA GLU A 28 -13.52 -1.77 3.51
C GLU A 28 -13.99 -0.62 2.61
N GLU A 29 -13.15 -0.15 1.68
CA GLU A 29 -13.50 0.92 0.74
C GLU A 29 -14.72 0.58 -0.12
N VAL A 30 -14.78 -0.68 -0.61
CA VAL A 30 -15.89 -1.16 -1.44
C VAL A 30 -17.18 -1.28 -0.63
N LEU A 31 -17.12 -1.77 0.61
CA LEU A 31 -18.31 -1.89 1.45
C LEU A 31 -18.83 -0.52 1.91
N THR A 32 -17.93 0.45 2.09
CA THR A 32 -18.28 1.77 2.62
C THR A 32 -18.49 2.84 1.56
N GLY A 33 -18.34 2.50 0.28
CA GLY A 33 -18.74 3.39 -0.80
C GLY A 33 -17.73 4.48 -1.13
N LEU A 34 -16.42 4.28 -0.90
CA LEU A 34 -15.41 5.34 -1.09
C LEU A 34 -15.51 6.01 -2.47
N TRP A 35 -15.78 5.25 -3.53
CA TRP A 35 -15.89 5.77 -4.89
C TRP A 35 -16.88 6.93 -5.04
N LYS A 36 -17.92 6.98 -4.19
CA LYS A 36 -18.91 8.06 -4.17
C LYS A 36 -18.30 9.40 -3.73
N ASN A 37 -17.23 9.36 -2.94
CA ASN A 37 -16.53 10.55 -2.45
C ASN A 37 -15.38 10.99 -3.38
N LEU A 38 -14.93 10.13 -4.30
CA LEU A 38 -13.81 10.44 -5.20
C LEU A 38 -14.03 11.71 -6.03
N PRO A 39 -15.22 11.97 -6.64
CA PRO A 39 -15.42 13.19 -7.42
C PRO A 39 -15.28 14.45 -6.57
N ALA A 40 -15.74 14.43 -5.32
CA ALA A 40 -15.65 15.57 -4.42
C ALA A 40 -14.20 15.85 -4.01
N VAL A 41 -13.47 14.81 -3.59
CA VAL A 41 -12.07 14.95 -3.14
C VAL A 41 -11.16 15.32 -4.30
N THR A 42 -11.27 14.60 -5.43
CA THR A 42 -10.44 14.87 -6.62
C THR A 42 -10.82 16.18 -7.30
N GLY A 43 -12.09 16.57 -7.27
CA GLY A 43 -12.54 17.91 -7.71
C GLY A 43 -11.93 19.04 -6.88
N PHE A 44 -11.88 18.88 -5.55
CA PHE A 44 -11.23 19.84 -4.66
C PHE A 44 -9.72 19.98 -4.95
N LEU A 45 -9.04 18.86 -5.25
CA LEU A 45 -7.64 18.84 -5.64
C LEU A 45 -7.43 19.45 -7.03
N HIS A 46 -8.24 19.06 -8.02
CA HIS A 46 -8.20 19.58 -9.39
C HIS A 46 -8.31 21.11 -9.43
N ALA A 47 -9.20 21.68 -8.61
CA ALA A 47 -9.36 23.13 -8.50
C ALA A 47 -8.09 23.87 -8.03
N ARG A 48 -7.15 23.18 -7.37
CA ARG A 48 -5.85 23.73 -6.92
C ARG A 48 -4.68 23.26 -7.77
N LEU A 49 -4.80 22.08 -8.35
CA LEU A 49 -3.78 21.37 -9.11
C LEU A 49 -4.44 20.82 -10.38
N PRO A 50 -4.55 21.61 -11.47
CA PRO A 50 -5.33 21.23 -12.66
C PRO A 50 -4.89 19.94 -13.35
N PHE A 51 -3.67 19.46 -13.09
CA PHE A 51 -3.17 18.18 -13.61
C PHE A 51 -3.79 16.96 -12.90
N VAL A 52 -4.40 17.12 -11.72
CA VAL A 52 -5.08 16.03 -11.00
C VAL A 52 -6.43 15.79 -11.67
N PRO A 53 -6.73 14.62 -12.26
CA PRO A 53 -8.03 14.39 -12.88
C PRO A 53 -9.15 14.28 -11.84
N VAL A 54 -10.36 14.74 -12.20
CA VAL A 54 -11.57 14.45 -11.42
C VAL A 54 -12.02 13.03 -11.71
N LEU A 55 -11.97 12.18 -10.69
CA LEU A 55 -12.24 10.76 -10.83
C LEU A 55 -13.72 10.46 -10.59
N ASN A 56 -14.38 9.94 -11.62
CA ASN A 56 -15.74 9.40 -11.55
C ASN A 56 -15.68 7.90 -11.82
N TRP A 57 -16.07 7.10 -10.83
CA TRP A 57 -16.00 5.64 -10.91
C TRP A 57 -17.35 5.02 -10.58
N SER A 58 -17.74 3.99 -11.34
CA SER A 58 -18.80 3.08 -10.91
C SER A 58 -18.30 2.19 -9.77
N ALA A 59 -19.23 1.55 -9.06
CA ALA A 59 -18.89 0.60 -8.01
C ALA A 59 -18.09 -0.58 -8.58
N GLU A 60 -18.49 -1.09 -9.75
CA GLU A 60 -17.85 -2.21 -10.45
C GLU A 60 -16.44 -1.82 -10.90
N GLY A 61 -16.29 -0.64 -11.51
CA GLY A 61 -14.98 -0.16 -11.95
C GLY A 61 -14.03 -0.02 -10.76
N PHE A 62 -14.49 0.61 -9.67
CA PHE A 62 -13.68 0.83 -8.48
C PHE A 62 -13.25 -0.51 -7.83
N THR A 63 -14.19 -1.45 -7.75
CA THR A 63 -13.92 -2.80 -7.25
C THR A 63 -12.93 -3.55 -8.13
N ALA A 64 -13.06 -3.45 -9.46
CA ALA A 64 -12.15 -4.08 -10.40
C ALA A 64 -10.72 -3.51 -10.29
N ALA A 65 -10.58 -2.19 -10.15
CA ALA A 65 -9.29 -1.55 -9.95
C ALA A 65 -8.61 -2.02 -8.66
N ASN A 66 -9.36 -2.05 -7.56
CA ASN A 66 -8.89 -2.56 -6.28
C ASN A 66 -8.46 -4.04 -6.37
N LEU A 67 -9.25 -4.88 -7.03
CA LEU A 67 -8.91 -6.29 -7.25
C LEU A 67 -7.62 -6.46 -8.04
N VAL A 68 -7.40 -5.64 -9.08
CA VAL A 68 -6.15 -5.65 -9.87
C VAL A 68 -4.95 -5.29 -9.00
N ILE A 69 -5.05 -4.24 -8.17
CA ILE A 69 -3.97 -3.82 -7.26
C ILE A 69 -3.63 -4.96 -6.30
N VAL A 70 -4.63 -5.56 -5.65
CA VAL A 70 -4.44 -6.68 -4.72
C VAL A 70 -3.82 -7.89 -5.41
N ALA A 71 -4.32 -8.26 -6.60
CA ALA A 71 -3.80 -9.38 -7.37
C ALA A 71 -2.33 -9.17 -7.77
N LEU A 72 -1.97 -7.95 -8.20
CA LEU A 72 -0.59 -7.59 -8.51
C LEU A 72 0.31 -7.68 -7.27
N MET A 73 -0.13 -7.13 -6.14
CA MET A 73 0.67 -7.18 -4.90
C MET A 73 0.91 -8.62 -4.44
N LEU A 74 -0.16 -9.42 -4.32
CA LEU A 74 -0.06 -10.80 -3.87
C LEU A 74 0.70 -11.67 -4.88
N GLY A 75 0.40 -11.53 -6.17
CA GLY A 75 1.08 -12.25 -7.25
C GLY A 75 2.56 -11.89 -7.40
N PHE A 76 2.98 -10.71 -6.94
CA PHE A 76 4.39 -10.31 -6.92
C PHE A 76 5.18 -10.87 -5.72
N SER A 77 4.50 -11.37 -4.69
CA SER A 77 5.13 -11.89 -3.47
C SER A 77 6.23 -12.94 -3.72
N PRO A 78 6.07 -13.93 -4.64
CA PRO A 78 7.12 -14.94 -4.89
C PRO A 78 8.48 -14.34 -5.24
N PHE A 79 8.52 -13.22 -5.99
CA PHE A 79 9.77 -12.56 -6.36
C PHE A 79 10.44 -11.89 -5.16
N VAL A 80 9.64 -11.38 -4.22
CA VAL A 80 10.15 -10.79 -2.96
C VAL A 80 10.70 -11.89 -2.06
N PHE A 81 10.04 -13.05 -1.99
CA PHE A 81 10.54 -14.23 -1.25
C PHE A 81 11.80 -14.85 -1.86
N GLN A 82 12.00 -14.73 -3.17
CA GLN A 82 13.26 -15.07 -3.82
C GLN A 82 14.37 -14.05 -3.55
N GLU A 83 14.06 -12.97 -2.83
CA GLU A 83 14.98 -11.91 -2.42
C GLU A 83 15.73 -11.24 -3.58
N HIS A 84 15.13 -11.21 -4.78
CA HIS A 84 15.71 -10.50 -5.91
C HIS A 84 15.90 -9.02 -5.56
N ALA A 85 17.10 -8.49 -5.83
CA ALA A 85 17.46 -7.10 -5.54
C ALA A 85 16.44 -6.09 -6.10
N TRP A 86 15.96 -6.31 -7.33
CA TRP A 86 14.96 -5.47 -7.98
C TRP A 86 13.57 -5.63 -7.35
N ALA A 87 13.19 -6.84 -6.92
CA ALA A 87 11.91 -7.08 -6.26
C ALA A 87 11.86 -6.44 -4.87
N LEU A 88 12.96 -6.45 -4.12
CA LEU A 88 13.08 -5.75 -2.83
C LEU A 88 12.98 -4.22 -2.99
N LYS A 89 13.50 -3.66 -4.10
CA LYS A 89 13.32 -2.24 -4.43
C LYS A 89 11.85 -1.93 -4.74
N ILE A 90 11.20 -2.76 -5.54
CA ILE A 90 9.77 -2.62 -5.86
C ILE A 90 8.93 -2.72 -4.58
N ALA A 91 9.22 -3.67 -3.68
CA ALA A 91 8.53 -3.80 -2.40
C ALA A 91 8.61 -2.51 -1.56
N LYS A 92 9.74 -1.79 -1.61
CA LYS A 92 9.86 -0.47 -0.97
C LYS A 92 9.03 0.61 -1.66
N VAL A 93 8.98 0.63 -2.99
CA VAL A 93 8.12 1.57 -3.73
C VAL A 93 6.65 1.33 -3.40
N VAL A 94 6.21 0.07 -3.41
CA VAL A 94 4.85 -0.32 -3.00
C VAL A 94 4.59 0.12 -1.55
N ALA A 95 5.54 -0.09 -0.63
CA ALA A 95 5.39 0.38 0.74
C ALA A 95 5.24 1.91 0.86
N VAL A 96 5.92 2.71 0.03
CA VAL A 96 5.70 4.16 -0.01
C VAL A 96 4.27 4.48 -0.47
N ILE A 97 3.80 3.84 -1.53
CA ILE A 97 2.45 4.04 -2.07
C ILE A 97 1.39 3.72 -1.00
N GLU A 98 1.53 2.59 -0.32
CA GLU A 98 0.58 2.17 0.71
C GLU A 98 0.64 3.01 1.99
N VAL A 99 1.81 3.56 2.34
CA VAL A 99 1.93 4.55 3.42
C VAL A 99 1.17 5.83 3.05
N LEU A 100 1.36 6.34 1.84
CA LEU A 100 0.64 7.52 1.37
C LEU A 100 -0.87 7.24 1.30
N ASN A 101 -1.26 6.05 0.84
CA ASN A 101 -2.65 5.61 0.84
C ASN A 101 -3.24 5.66 2.25
N GLY A 102 -2.61 4.98 3.22
CA GLY A 102 -3.05 5.01 4.61
C GLY A 102 -3.18 6.43 5.18
N VAL A 103 -2.23 7.32 4.87
CA VAL A 103 -2.29 8.74 5.28
C VAL A 103 -3.51 9.46 4.68
N PHE A 104 -3.79 9.27 3.39
CA PHE A 104 -4.91 9.93 2.72
C PHE A 104 -6.29 9.47 3.22
N HIS A 105 -6.37 8.29 3.85
CA HIS A 105 -7.59 7.83 4.52
C HIS A 105 -7.70 8.29 5.98
N LEU A 106 -6.56 8.42 6.67
CA LEU A 106 -6.55 8.83 8.07
C LEU A 106 -6.74 10.34 8.24
N ILE A 107 -6.17 11.19 7.38
CA ILE A 107 -6.35 12.66 7.45
C ILE A 107 -7.83 13.06 7.50
N PRO A 108 -8.70 12.66 6.54
CA PRO A 108 -10.11 13.05 6.58
C PRO A 108 -10.85 12.46 7.78
N ALA A 109 -10.48 11.27 8.27
CA ALA A 109 -11.04 10.69 9.50
C ALA A 109 -10.73 11.59 10.72
N PHE A 110 -9.46 12.01 10.86
CA PHE A 110 -9.04 12.92 11.92
C PHE A 110 -9.68 14.30 11.81
N VAL A 111 -9.69 14.90 10.62
CA VAL A 111 -10.25 16.25 10.40
C VAL A 111 -11.75 16.29 10.65
N LYS A 112 -12.49 15.24 10.29
CA LYS A 112 -13.93 15.16 10.53
C LYS A 112 -14.28 14.66 11.94
N GLY A 113 -13.30 14.19 12.70
CA GLY A 113 -13.52 13.61 14.03
C GLY A 113 -14.38 12.35 14.01
N GLY A 114 -14.27 11.53 12.95
CA GLY A 114 -15.16 10.39 12.75
C GLY A 114 -14.66 9.39 11.73
N TYR A 115 -15.52 8.44 11.38
CA TYR A 115 -15.19 7.40 10.41
C TYR A 115 -15.05 7.96 8.99
N TRP A 116 -13.99 7.55 8.29
CA TRP A 116 -13.83 7.72 6.86
C TRP A 116 -13.67 6.35 6.19
N PRO A 117 -14.29 6.09 5.03
CA PRO A 117 -14.10 4.85 4.28
C PRO A 117 -12.62 4.44 4.19
N GLY A 118 -12.27 3.21 4.59
CA GLY A 118 -10.90 2.70 4.58
C GLY A 118 -10.03 3.10 5.79
N SER A 119 -10.54 3.93 6.71
CA SER A 119 -9.72 4.47 7.82
C SER A 119 -9.26 3.42 8.84
N ILE A 120 -10.01 2.34 9.06
CA ILE A 120 -9.62 1.30 10.03
C ILE A 120 -8.47 0.47 9.47
N SER A 121 -8.66 -0.06 8.26
CA SER A 121 -7.64 -0.85 7.55
C SER A 121 -6.40 -0.03 7.16
N ALA A 122 -6.55 1.27 6.92
CA ALA A 122 -5.45 2.20 6.62
C ALA A 122 -4.35 2.23 7.70
N VAL A 123 -4.70 1.96 8.97
CA VAL A 123 -3.72 1.87 10.06
C VAL A 123 -2.72 0.75 9.80
N PHE A 124 -3.17 -0.37 9.23
CA PHE A 124 -2.31 -1.50 8.91
C PHE A 124 -1.42 -1.21 7.69
N LEU A 125 -1.96 -0.57 6.65
CA LEU A 125 -1.17 -0.14 5.49
C LEU A 125 -0.03 0.79 5.92
N LEU A 126 -0.37 1.81 6.70
CA LEU A 126 0.58 2.79 7.21
C LEU A 126 1.65 2.10 8.07
N SER A 127 1.22 1.28 9.04
CA SER A 127 2.15 0.64 9.96
C SER A 127 3.08 -0.32 9.23
N ILE A 128 2.55 -1.29 8.47
CA ILE A 128 3.36 -2.30 7.78
C ILE A 128 4.29 -1.66 6.75
N GLY A 129 3.77 -0.69 5.98
CA GLY A 129 4.57 0.04 5.01
C GLY A 129 5.75 0.79 5.66
N LEU A 130 5.52 1.50 6.77
CA LEU A 130 6.60 2.14 7.53
C LEU A 130 7.64 1.12 8.04
N PHE A 131 7.19 -0.04 8.53
CA PHE A 131 8.09 -1.11 8.96
C PHE A 131 8.96 -1.63 7.81
N ILE A 132 8.44 -1.76 6.60
CA ILE A 132 9.24 -2.11 5.41
C ILE A 132 10.28 -1.02 5.09
N LEU A 133 9.88 0.25 5.14
CA LEU A 133 10.74 1.37 4.76
C LEU A 133 11.94 1.54 5.70
N ILE A 134 11.74 1.37 7.01
CA ILE A 134 12.78 1.51 8.04
C ILE A 134 13.76 0.33 8.01
N ARG A 135 13.34 -0.84 7.50
CA ARG A 135 14.22 -2.01 7.38
C ARG A 135 15.28 -1.78 6.29
N ARG A 136 16.54 -1.98 6.65
CA ARG A 136 17.66 -1.94 5.71
C ARG A 136 17.67 -3.23 4.89
N VAL A 137 17.81 -3.08 3.57
CA VAL A 137 18.19 -4.19 2.69
C VAL A 137 19.70 -4.35 2.84
N ASN A 138 20.16 -5.49 3.35
CA ASN A 138 21.59 -5.71 3.54
C ASN A 138 22.32 -5.76 2.19
N SER A 139 23.30 -4.89 2.01
CA SER A 139 24.04 -4.67 0.75
C SER A 139 24.82 -5.89 0.24
N HIS A 140 25.00 -6.92 1.09
CA HIS A 140 25.60 -8.20 0.68
C HIS A 140 24.70 -9.03 -0.24
N GLU A 141 23.37 -8.85 -0.19
CA GLU A 141 22.42 -9.56 -1.06
C GLU A 141 22.34 -8.96 -2.48
N LEU A 142 22.71 -7.69 -2.64
CA LEU A 142 22.63 -6.97 -3.93
C LEU A 142 23.74 -7.36 -4.93
N LYS A 143 24.75 -8.12 -4.49
CA LYS A 143 25.90 -8.51 -5.32
C LYS A 143 25.70 -9.81 -6.10
N LYS A 144 24.54 -10.46 -6.01
CA LYS A 144 24.25 -11.75 -6.66
C LYS A 144 23.27 -11.66 -7.84
N SER A 145 23.09 -10.47 -8.44
CA SER A 145 22.36 -10.33 -9.71
C SER A 145 23.29 -10.52 -10.89
#